data_AF-A0A355YGK6-F1
#
_entry.id   AF-A0A355YGK6-F1
#
_cell.length_a   1.000
_cell.length_b   1.000
_cell.length_c   1.000
_cell.angle_alpha   90.00
_cell.angle_beta   90.00
_cell.angle_gamma   90.00
#
_symmetry.space_group_name_H-M   'P 1'
#
loop_
_entity.id
_entity.type
_entity.pdbx_description
1 polymer ?
#
loop_
_entity_poly.entity_id
_entity_poly.type
_entity_poly.pdbx_seq_one_letter_code
_entity_poly.pdbx_strand_id
1 'polypeptide(L)'
;MTKISQQIAQQYTDTTAAAEAAQARAVAKDDIWGGEGYTIYVFDDNSFLAQSGPTQIAVDADDAGSVDAYVEFLGDDVAHDQTRIDEMRAAFA
;
A
#
# COMPACT_ATOMS: atom_id res chain seq x y z
N MET A 1 2.39 -16.26 -6.25
CA MET A 1 3.60 -15.59 -6.75
C MET A 1 3.79 -14.36 -5.88
N THR A 2 5.01 -14.04 -5.42
CA THR A 2 5.23 -12.86 -4.56
C THR A 2 4.96 -11.59 -5.37
N LYS A 3 4.11 -10.72 -4.86
CA LYS A 3 3.72 -9.46 -5.53
C LYS A 3 4.86 -8.45 -5.52
N ILE A 4 4.83 -7.46 -6.41
CA ILE A 4 5.87 -6.44 -6.55
C ILE A 4 6.05 -5.65 -5.25
N SER A 5 4.95 -5.23 -4.59
CA SER A 5 5.02 -4.53 -3.31
C SER A 5 5.78 -5.32 -2.24
N GLN A 6 5.49 -6.63 -2.15
CA GLN A 6 6.12 -7.55 -1.20
C GLN A 6 7.60 -7.78 -1.52
N GLN A 7 7.95 -7.91 -2.80
CA GLN A 7 9.36 -8.04 -3.23
C GLN A 7 10.17 -6.80 -2.83
N ILE A 8 9.61 -5.59 -3.04
CA ILE A 8 10.27 -4.34 -2.67
C ILE A 8 10.46 -4.27 -1.15
N ALA A 9 9.41 -4.55 -0.37
CA ALA A 9 9.50 -4.53 1.09
C ALA A 9 10.50 -5.57 1.66
N GLN A 10 10.66 -6.72 1.00
CA GLN A 10 11.65 -7.74 1.39
C GLN A 10 13.08 -7.36 0.99
N GLN A 11 13.26 -6.72 -0.15
CA GLN A 11 14.58 -6.36 -0.69
C GLN A 11 15.16 -5.09 -0.06
N TYR A 12 14.30 -4.14 0.32
CA TYR A 12 14.68 -2.84 0.85
C TYR A 12 14.12 -2.67 2.27
N THR A 13 14.97 -2.96 3.27
CA THR A 13 14.63 -2.76 4.69
C THR A 13 14.66 -1.29 5.11
N ASP A 14 15.34 -0.44 4.34
CA ASP A 14 15.27 1.01 4.47
C ASP A 14 14.06 1.52 3.70
N THR A 15 13.12 2.16 4.40
CA THR A 15 11.87 2.63 3.79
C THR A 15 12.06 3.77 2.79
N THR A 16 13.16 4.52 2.88
CA THR A 16 13.51 5.53 1.86
C THR A 16 13.94 4.85 0.56
N ALA A 17 14.79 3.82 0.66
CA ALA A 17 15.21 3.05 -0.50
C ALA A 17 14.05 2.25 -1.12
N ALA A 18 13.14 1.74 -0.28
CA ALA A 18 11.91 1.09 -0.74
C ALA A 18 11.00 2.07 -1.50
N ALA A 19 10.86 3.31 -1.01
CA ALA A 19 10.10 4.37 -1.69
C ALA A 19 10.65 4.67 -3.09
N GLU A 20 11.97 4.81 -3.20
CA GLU A 20 12.64 5.08 -4.48
C GLU A 20 12.45 3.91 -5.46
N ALA A 21 12.61 2.68 -4.96
CA ALA A 21 12.38 1.48 -5.76
C ALA A 21 10.91 1.33 -6.20
N ALA A 22 9.97 1.66 -5.32
CA ALA A 22 8.54 1.69 -5.61
C ALA A 22 8.21 2.75 -6.66
N GLN A 23 8.71 3.97 -6.49
CA GLN A 23 8.49 5.07 -7.44
C GLN A 23 9.00 4.75 -8.85
N ALA A 24 10.10 4.01 -8.98
CA ALA A 24 10.64 3.61 -10.27
C ALA A 24 9.80 2.55 -11.00
N ARG A 25 8.94 1.82 -10.30
CA ARG A 25 8.18 0.66 -10.81
C ARG A 25 6.67 0.86 -10.80
N ALA A 26 6.16 1.81 -10.03
CA ALA A 26 4.73 2.06 -9.88
C ALA A 26 4.10 2.54 -11.20
N VAL A 27 2.91 2.03 -11.50
CA VAL A 27 2.08 2.51 -12.60
C VAL A 27 1.25 3.73 -12.22
N ALA A 28 0.99 3.91 -10.93
CA ALA A 28 0.35 5.09 -10.38
C ALA A 28 0.91 5.41 -8.99
N LYS A 29 0.85 6.69 -8.63
CA LYS A 29 1.23 7.21 -7.32
C LYS A 29 0.12 8.13 -6.83
N ASP A 30 -0.26 7.97 -5.57
CA ASP A 30 -1.23 8.84 -4.90
C ASP A 30 -0.66 9.32 -3.56
N ASP A 31 -0.97 10.57 -3.20
CA ASP A 31 -0.53 11.19 -1.95
C ASP A 31 -1.78 11.58 -1.15
N ILE A 32 -2.01 10.91 -0.02
CA ILE A 32 -3.18 11.13 0.83
C ILE A 32 -2.81 12.10 1.96
N TRP A 33 -3.52 13.22 1.98
CA TRP A 33 -3.32 14.30 2.92
C TRP A 33 -4.38 14.24 4.03
N GLY A 34 -4.07 13.51 5.11
CA GLY A 34 -4.90 13.34 6.31
C GLY A 34 -4.07 12.64 7.40
N GLY A 35 -4.31 12.94 8.67
CA GLY A 35 -3.55 12.36 9.78
C GLY A 35 -2.03 12.57 9.67
N GLU A 36 -1.27 11.47 9.72
CA GLU A 36 0.19 11.49 9.49
C GLU A 36 0.58 11.71 8.02
N GLY A 37 -0.36 11.50 7.10
CA GLY A 37 -0.17 11.55 5.65
C GLY A 37 0.62 10.34 5.14
N TYR A 38 0.20 9.79 4.00
CA TYR A 38 0.90 8.66 3.40
C TYR A 38 0.85 8.70 1.87
N THR A 39 1.82 8.03 1.27
CA THR A 39 1.94 7.86 -0.17
C THR A 39 1.62 6.42 -0.52
N ILE A 40 0.83 6.22 -1.59
CA ILE A 40 0.57 4.90 -2.18
C ILE A 40 1.30 4.81 -3.52
N TYR A 41 2.02 3.71 -3.72
CA TYR A 41 2.62 3.31 -4.98
C TYR A 41 1.90 2.06 -5.50
N VAL A 42 1.14 2.20 -6.59
CA VAL A 42 0.35 1.10 -7.18
C VAL A 42 1.15 0.43 -8.30
N PHE A 43 1.15 -0.91 -8.33
CA PHE A 43 1.84 -1.73 -9.32
C PHE A 43 0.86 -2.41 -10.28
N ASP A 44 1.39 -2.98 -11.36
CA ASP A 44 0.62 -3.62 -12.43
C ASP A 44 0.02 -4.97 -12.05
N ASP A 45 0.51 -5.59 -10.96
CA ASP A 45 0.03 -6.85 -10.42
C ASP A 45 -1.05 -6.70 -9.33
N ASN A 46 -1.78 -5.57 -9.34
CA ASN A 46 -2.77 -5.16 -8.34
C ASN A 46 -2.24 -5.03 -6.91
N SER A 47 -0.93 -5.06 -6.70
CA SER A 47 -0.34 -4.77 -5.39
C SER A 47 -0.02 -3.29 -5.24
N PHE A 48 0.11 -2.82 -4.01
CA PHE A 48 0.60 -1.47 -3.73
C PHE A 48 1.48 -1.43 -2.49
N LEU A 49 2.35 -0.42 -2.41
CA LEU A 49 3.12 -0.09 -1.21
C LEU A 49 2.58 1.22 -0.64
N ALA A 50 2.08 1.19 0.59
CA ALA A 50 1.70 2.40 1.32
C ALA A 50 2.83 2.77 2.29
N GLN A 51 3.17 4.06 2.33
CA GLN A 51 4.28 4.58 3.13
C GLN A 51 3.86 5.82 3.92
N SER A 52 4.04 5.79 5.24
CA SER A 52 3.88 6.91 6.16
C SER A 52 5.20 7.16 6.89
N GLY A 53 5.94 8.20 6.49
CA GLY A 53 7.26 8.52 7.06
C GLY A 53 8.23 7.31 7.06
N PRO A 54 8.72 6.86 8.24
CA PRO A 54 9.62 5.71 8.34
C PRO A 54 8.90 4.35 8.35
N THR A 55 7.58 4.33 8.18
CA THR A 55 6.78 3.11 8.20
C THR A 55 6.22 2.80 6.80
N GLN A 56 6.04 1.52 6.51
CA GLN A 56 5.45 1.08 5.24
C GLN A 56 4.70 -0.23 5.41
N ILE A 57 3.75 -0.47 4.51
CA ILE A 57 3.07 -1.76 4.37
C ILE A 57 2.94 -2.11 2.88
N ALA A 58 3.33 -3.35 2.55
CA ALA A 58 3.11 -3.93 1.24
C ALA A 58 1.77 -4.65 1.23
N VAL A 59 0.91 -4.27 0.31
CA VAL A 59 -0.47 -4.77 0.21
C VAL A 59 -0.66 -5.50 -1.09
N ASP A 60 -1.22 -6.71 -1.01
CA ASP A 60 -1.79 -7.43 -2.13
C ASP A 60 -3.30 -7.16 -2.15
N ALA A 61 -3.79 -6.35 -3.10
CA ALA A 61 -5.21 -5.98 -3.13
C ALA A 61 -6.13 -7.15 -3.53
N ASP A 62 -5.56 -8.27 -4.01
CA ASP A 62 -6.30 -9.50 -4.31
C ASP A 62 -6.36 -10.45 -3.09
N ASP A 63 -5.75 -10.09 -1.94
CA ASP A 63 -5.75 -10.89 -0.71
C ASP A 63 -6.45 -10.16 0.45
N ALA A 64 -7.53 -10.76 0.95
CA ALA A 64 -8.33 -10.16 2.01
C ALA A 64 -7.54 -9.92 3.31
N GLY A 65 -6.63 -10.83 3.67
CA GLY A 65 -5.79 -10.68 4.87
C GLY A 65 -4.81 -9.52 4.75
N SER A 66 -4.27 -9.30 3.54
CA SER A 66 -3.41 -8.16 3.24
C SER A 66 -4.17 -6.84 3.26
N VAL A 67 -5.43 -6.83 2.78
CA VAL A 67 -6.31 -5.65 2.86
C VAL A 67 -6.66 -5.33 4.31
N ASP A 68 -6.95 -6.33 5.14
CA ASP A 68 -7.23 -6.11 6.56
C ASP A 68 -5.99 -5.56 7.30
N ALA A 69 -4.79 -6.06 7.00
CA ALA A 69 -3.55 -5.50 7.54
C ALA A 69 -3.32 -4.03 7.11
N TYR A 70 -3.76 -3.65 5.90
CA TYR A 70 -3.74 -2.26 5.46
C TYR A 70 -4.71 -1.38 6.26
N VAL A 71 -5.92 -1.86 6.54
CA VAL A 71 -6.89 -1.17 7.40
C VAL A 71 -6.30 -0.96 8.81
N GLU A 72 -5.64 -1.97 9.36
CA GLU A 72 -4.94 -1.86 10.66
C GLU A 72 -3.79 -0.84 10.60
N PHE A 73 -3.02 -0.80 9.51
CA PHE A 73 -1.96 0.19 9.30
C PHE A 73 -2.50 1.62 9.26
N LEU A 74 -3.65 1.86 8.62
CA LEU A 74 -4.28 3.17 8.55
C LEU A 74 -4.81 3.66 9.90
N GLY A 75 -5.24 2.76 10.79
CA GLY A 75 -5.74 3.11 12.11
C GLY A 75 -6.91 4.11 12.06
N ASP A 76 -6.72 5.30 12.64
CA ASP A 76 -7.74 6.35 12.66
C ASP A 76 -7.97 6.99 11.27
N ASP A 77 -7.03 6.84 10.32
CA ASP A 77 -7.10 7.41 8.98
C ASP A 77 -7.90 6.54 7.98
N VAL A 78 -8.45 5.40 8.42
CA VAL A 78 -9.26 4.49 7.58
C VAL A 78 -10.42 5.24 6.88
N ALA A 79 -11.03 6.21 7.56
CA ALA A 79 -12.13 6.98 7.00
C ALA A 79 -11.75 7.77 5.74
N HIS A 80 -10.47 8.14 5.58
CA HIS A 80 -9.98 8.83 4.39
C HIS A 80 -9.90 7.92 3.16
N ASP A 81 -9.77 6.62 3.38
CA ASP A 81 -9.54 5.63 2.32
C ASP A 81 -10.65 4.58 2.20
N GLN A 82 -11.77 4.80 2.90
CA GLN A 82 -12.87 3.84 3.00
C GLN A 82 -13.41 3.41 1.64
N THR A 83 -13.57 4.33 0.69
CA THR A 83 -14.04 4.01 -0.66
C THR A 83 -13.12 3.01 -1.37
N ARG A 84 -11.80 3.19 -1.28
CA ARG A 84 -10.82 2.28 -1.87
C ARG A 84 -10.85 0.92 -1.18
N ILE A 85 -10.96 0.90 0.15
CA ILE A 85 -11.09 -0.33 0.93
C ILE A 85 -12.34 -1.11 0.53
N ASP A 86 -13.46 -0.43 0.34
CA ASP A 86 -14.72 -1.05 -0.09
C ASP A 86 -14.61 -1.62 -1.51
N GLU A 87 -13.94 -0.90 -2.43
CA GLU A 87 -13.65 -1.39 -3.79
C GLU A 87 -12.77 -2.64 -3.78
N MET A 88 -11.71 -2.67 -2.96
CA MET A 88 -10.86 -3.86 -2.78
C MET A 88 -11.66 -5.04 -2.22
N ARG A 89 -12.47 -4.79 -1.18
CA ARG A 89 -13.30 -5.83 -0.56
C ARG A 89 -14.40 -6.37 -1.47
N ALA A 90 -14.95 -5.54 -2.34
CA ALA A 90 -15.95 -5.95 -3.32
C ALA A 90 -15.38 -6.95 -4.34
N ALA A 91 -14.07 -6.92 -4.62
CA ALA A 91 -13.42 -7.88 -5.51
C ALA A 91 -13.37 -9.32 -4.95
N PHE A 92 -13.63 -9.51 -3.65
CA PHE A 92 -13.66 -10.81 -2.99
C PHE A 92 -15.05 -11.46 -2.91
N ALA A 93 -16.11 -10.71 -3.24
CA ALA A 93 -17.50 -11.15 -3.16
C ALA A 93 -17.96 -11.91 -4.41
#